data_AF-A0A239AL85-F1
#
_entry.id   AF-A0A239AL85-F1
#
_cell.length_a   1.000
_cell.length_b   1.000
_cell.length_c   1.000
_cell.angle_alpha   90.00
_cell.angle_beta   90.00
_cell.angle_gamma   90.00
#
_symmetry.space_group_name_H-M   'P 1'
#
loop_
_entity.id
_entity.type
_entity.pdbx_description
1 polymer ?
#
loop_
_entity_poly.entity_id
_entity_poly.type
_entity_poly.pdbx_seq_one_letter_code
_entity_poly.pdbx_strand_id
1 'polypeptide(L)'
;MESGEEHFSLADCSMTTARHYISYLIEFCFQWDISFMGKGLDRTDDIDRYLWACIKFKKCSLCGKPADIHHWDAIGMGNDRKTLDDSLHRKIALCREHHTEVHTIGRDSFGAKHKVYGIIFTED
;
A
#
# COMPACT_ATOMS: atom_id res chain seq x y z
N MET A 1 -14.11 -3.45 -21.46
CA MET A 1 -13.24 -2.82 -20.45
C MET A 1 -13.72 -3.31 -19.10
N GLU A 2 -12.84 -3.73 -18.19
CA GLU A 2 -13.23 -4.28 -16.87
C GLU A 2 -14.13 -3.34 -16.06
N SER A 3 -14.07 -2.03 -16.29
CA SER A 3 -14.85 -1.00 -15.58
C SER A 3 -16.11 -0.48 -16.31
N GLY A 4 -16.32 -0.83 -17.59
CA GLY A 4 -17.43 -0.29 -18.38
C GLY A 4 -17.35 1.21 -18.74
N GLU A 5 -16.20 1.87 -18.51
CA GLU A 5 -16.00 3.29 -18.81
C GLU A 5 -15.92 3.57 -20.33
N GLU A 6 -16.20 4.82 -20.72
CA GLU A 6 -16.01 5.29 -22.10
C GLU A 6 -14.52 5.36 -22.47
N HIS A 7 -14.20 5.22 -23.76
CA HIS A 7 -12.83 5.38 -24.23
C HIS A 7 -12.32 6.80 -24.00
N PHE A 8 -11.10 6.94 -23.47
CA PHE A 8 -10.43 8.22 -23.30
C PHE A 8 -9.01 8.19 -23.88
N SER A 9 -8.44 9.38 -24.12
CA SER A 9 -7.06 9.58 -24.57
C SER A 9 -6.25 10.24 -23.46
N LEU A 10 -5.01 9.79 -23.27
CA LEU A 10 -4.09 10.42 -22.31
C LEU A 10 -3.64 11.82 -22.75
N ALA A 11 -3.88 12.20 -24.00
CA ALA A 11 -3.52 13.52 -24.52
C ALA A 11 -4.45 14.65 -24.02
N ASP A 12 -5.69 14.33 -23.66
CA ASP A 12 -6.74 15.31 -23.34
C ASP A 12 -7.67 14.90 -22.18
N CYS A 13 -7.37 13.80 -21.47
CA CYS A 13 -8.15 13.39 -20.30
C CYS A 13 -8.03 14.35 -19.11
N SER A 14 -9.03 14.30 -18.22
CA SER A 14 -8.99 15.04 -16.96
C SER A 14 -7.89 14.51 -16.04
N MET A 15 -7.38 15.36 -15.14
CA MET A 15 -6.42 14.93 -14.11
C MET A 15 -6.97 13.82 -13.21
N THR A 16 -8.27 13.80 -12.96
CA THR A 16 -8.93 12.72 -12.22
C THR A 16 -8.85 11.39 -12.97
N THR A 17 -9.19 11.40 -14.27
CA THR A 17 -9.11 10.21 -15.13
C THR A 17 -7.67 9.70 -15.24
N ALA A 18 -6.70 10.59 -15.43
CA ALA A 18 -5.29 10.23 -15.47
C ALA A 18 -4.83 9.55 -14.17
N ARG A 19 -5.22 10.10 -13.00
CA ARG A 19 -4.91 9.50 -11.69
C ARG A 19 -5.51 8.11 -11.54
N HIS A 20 -6.80 7.96 -11.82
CA HIS A 20 -7.48 6.65 -11.76
C HIS A 20 -6.80 5.62 -12.68
N TYR A 21 -6.39 6.04 -13.87
CA TYR A 21 -5.70 5.16 -14.81
C TYR A 21 -4.31 4.73 -14.32
N ILE A 22 -3.53 5.65 -13.71
CA ILE A 22 -2.25 5.31 -13.09
C ILE A 22 -2.45 4.31 -11.95
N SER A 23 -3.44 4.52 -11.08
CA SER A 23 -3.79 3.58 -10.01
C SER A 23 -4.16 2.20 -10.55
N TYR A 24 -4.98 2.15 -11.61
CA TYR A 24 -5.34 0.90 -12.30
C TYR A 24 -4.10 0.18 -12.86
N LEU A 25 -3.17 0.89 -13.51
CA LEU A 25 -1.93 0.29 -14.02
C LEU A 25 -1.06 -0.28 -12.90
N ILE A 26 -0.98 0.40 -11.75
CA ILE A 26 -0.25 -0.09 -10.58
C ILE A 26 -0.88 -1.38 -10.05
N GLU A 27 -2.21 -1.41 -9.91
CA GLU A 27 -2.96 -2.60 -9.49
C GLU A 27 -2.78 -3.76 -10.46
N PHE A 28 -2.85 -3.50 -11.77
CA PHE A 28 -2.60 -4.48 -12.80
C PHE A 28 -1.19 -5.08 -12.68
N CYS A 29 -0.17 -4.23 -12.53
CA CYS A 29 1.20 -4.70 -12.33
C CYS A 29 1.35 -5.57 -11.08
N PHE A 30 0.69 -5.21 -9.98
CA PHE A 30 0.70 -6.04 -8.77
C PHE A 30 -0.02 -7.39 -8.98
N GLN A 31 -1.18 -7.39 -9.63
CA GLN A 31 -1.97 -8.60 -9.90
C GLN A 31 -1.20 -9.61 -10.76
N TRP A 32 -0.44 -9.12 -11.73
CA TRP A 32 0.31 -9.95 -12.69
C TRP A 32 1.79 -10.12 -12.35
N ASP A 33 2.20 -9.72 -11.14
CA ASP A 33 3.59 -9.77 -10.65
C ASP A 33 4.62 -9.09 -11.58
N ILE A 34 4.19 -8.02 -12.25
CA ILE A 34 5.03 -7.20 -13.11
C ILE A 34 5.86 -6.27 -12.24
N SER A 35 7.19 -6.43 -12.30
CA SER A 35 8.12 -5.60 -11.56
C SER A 35 8.18 -4.17 -12.09
N PHE A 36 8.18 -3.19 -11.20
CA PHE A 36 8.39 -1.79 -11.54
C PHE A 36 9.89 -1.46 -11.63
N MET A 37 10.30 -0.64 -12.61
CA MET A 37 11.64 -0.05 -12.59
C MET A 37 11.71 1.08 -11.56
N GLY A 38 11.97 0.78 -10.30
CA GLY A 38 12.06 1.76 -9.20
C GLY A 38 11.02 1.56 -8.10
N LYS A 39 11.00 2.44 -7.08
CA LYS A 39 10.01 2.35 -5.99
C LYS A 39 8.66 2.86 -6.52
N GLY A 40 7.62 2.03 -6.46
CA GLY A 40 6.26 2.44 -6.86
C GLY A 40 5.77 3.66 -6.08
N LEU A 41 6.24 3.81 -4.83
CA LEU A 41 6.00 4.95 -3.96
C LEU A 41 6.43 6.29 -4.57
N ASP A 42 7.53 6.33 -5.33
CA ASP A 42 8.05 7.57 -5.92
C ASP A 42 7.24 8.03 -7.14
N ARG A 43 6.22 7.26 -7.56
CA ARG A 43 5.49 7.43 -8.83
C ARG A 43 3.98 7.55 -8.67
N THR A 44 3.48 7.55 -7.44
CA THR A 44 2.06 7.70 -7.15
C THR A 44 1.79 9.06 -6.51
N ASP A 45 0.82 9.79 -7.05
CA ASP A 45 0.27 10.98 -6.38
C ASP A 45 -0.75 10.60 -5.29
N ASP A 46 -1.23 9.36 -5.31
CA ASP A 46 -2.16 8.78 -4.33
C ASP A 46 -1.45 7.66 -3.56
N ILE A 47 -0.78 8.07 -2.48
CA ILE A 47 -0.05 7.15 -1.60
C ILE A 47 -1.01 6.20 -0.87
N ASP A 48 -2.23 6.63 -0.54
CA ASP A 48 -3.21 5.80 0.18
C ASP A 48 -3.65 4.63 -0.69
N ARG A 49 -3.97 4.88 -1.97
CA ARG A 49 -4.32 3.83 -2.93
C ARG A 49 -3.15 2.87 -3.17
N TYR A 50 -1.93 3.38 -3.22
CA TYR A 50 -0.73 2.55 -3.37
C TYR A 50 -0.49 1.65 -2.15
N LEU A 51 -0.60 2.18 -0.94
CA LEU A 51 -0.47 1.42 0.30
C LEU A 51 -1.58 0.36 0.40
N TRP A 52 -2.80 0.70 -0.03
CA TRP A 52 -3.92 -0.24 -0.09
C TRP A 52 -3.63 -1.40 -1.05
N ALA A 53 -3.13 -1.11 -2.26
CA ALA A 53 -2.74 -2.14 -3.21
C ALA A 53 -1.62 -3.04 -2.64
N CYS A 54 -0.64 -2.44 -1.97
CA CYS A 54 0.44 -3.18 -1.31
C CYS A 54 -0.09 -4.15 -0.23
N ILE A 55 -1.07 -3.74 0.57
CA ILE A 55 -1.76 -4.60 1.55
C ILE A 55 -2.56 -5.70 0.86
N LYS A 56 -3.41 -5.34 -0.11
CA LYS A 56 -4.26 -6.28 -0.85
C LYS A 56 -3.45 -7.38 -1.55
N PHE A 57 -2.36 -7.00 -2.22
CA PHE A 57 -1.52 -7.93 -2.98
C PHE A 57 -0.34 -8.52 -2.19
N LYS A 58 -0.22 -8.17 -0.89
CA LYS A 58 0.87 -8.62 -0.01
C LYS A 58 2.26 -8.34 -0.59
N LYS A 59 2.45 -7.09 -1.05
CA LYS A 59 3.69 -6.59 -1.63
C LYS A 59 4.25 -5.49 -0.74
N CYS A 60 5.56 -5.46 -0.58
CA CYS A 60 6.23 -4.51 0.29
C CYS A 60 6.05 -3.09 -0.27
N SER A 61 5.57 -2.18 0.58
CA SER A 61 5.30 -0.78 0.24
C SER A 61 6.55 0.02 -0.16
N LEU A 62 7.75 -0.55 0.01
CA LEU A 62 9.02 0.12 -0.32
C LEU A 62 9.75 -0.50 -1.51
N CYS A 63 9.66 -1.82 -1.67
CA CYS A 63 10.47 -2.55 -2.65
C CYS A 63 9.71 -3.57 -3.49
N GLY A 64 8.40 -3.73 -3.29
CA GLY A 64 7.56 -4.64 -4.07
C GLY A 64 7.78 -6.14 -3.82
N LYS A 65 8.76 -6.54 -3.00
CA LYS A 65 8.97 -7.96 -2.61
C LYS A 65 7.74 -8.50 -1.85
N PRO A 66 7.52 -9.84 -1.82
CA PRO A 66 6.50 -10.45 -0.97
C PRO A 66 6.60 -9.97 0.48
N ALA A 67 5.46 -9.67 1.08
CA ALA A 67 5.36 -8.95 2.35
C ALA A 67 4.30 -9.53 3.28
N ASP A 68 4.55 -9.33 4.57
CA ASP A 68 3.59 -9.57 5.64
C ASP A 68 2.91 -8.25 6.03
N ILE A 69 1.73 -8.35 6.63
CA ILE A 69 1.02 -7.18 7.16
C ILE A 69 1.59 -6.81 8.52
N HIS A 70 2.07 -5.58 8.63
CA HIS A 70 2.53 -4.96 9.86
C HIS A 70 1.44 -4.06 10.44
N HIS A 71 1.12 -4.25 11.71
CA HIS A 71 0.25 -3.34 12.47
C HIS A 71 1.00 -2.06 12.79
N TRP A 72 0.58 -0.96 12.16
CA TRP A 72 1.18 0.36 12.36
C TRP A 72 0.81 0.96 13.71
N ASP A 73 -0.42 0.70 14.15
CA ASP A 73 -0.87 1.05 15.49
C ASP A 73 -0.52 -0.08 16.45
N ALA A 74 0.18 0.26 17.54
CA ALA A 74 0.56 -0.70 18.55
C ALA A 74 -0.70 -1.29 19.20
N ILE A 75 -0.89 -2.59 19.06
CA ILE A 75 -1.86 -3.33 19.85
C ILE A 75 -1.26 -3.45 21.25
N GLY A 76 -1.81 -2.70 22.22
CA GLY A 76 -1.31 -2.66 23.60
C GLY A 76 -1.14 -4.05 24.22
N MET A 77 -0.13 -4.20 25.07
CA MET A 77 0.08 -5.40 25.88
C MET A 77 -1.15 -5.65 26.76
N GLY A 78 -1.92 -6.71 26.49
CA GLY A 78 -3.10 -7.10 27.28
C GLY A 78 -4.32 -7.48 26.46
N ASN A 79 -4.34 -7.17 25.16
CA ASN A 79 -5.42 -7.61 24.28
C ASN A 79 -5.20 -9.04 23.81
N ASP A 80 -6.23 -9.87 23.96
CA ASP A 80 -6.24 -11.21 23.37
C ASP A 80 -6.32 -11.06 21.85
N ARG A 81 -5.23 -11.43 21.17
CA ARG A 81 -5.08 -11.30 19.71
C ARG A 81 -6.11 -12.17 18.95
N LYS A 82 -6.78 -13.10 19.65
CA LYS A 82 -7.84 -13.94 19.08
C LYS A 82 -9.21 -13.25 19.02
N THR A 83 -9.44 -12.19 19.81
CA THR A 83 -10.74 -11.52 19.92
C THR A 83 -10.69 -10.03 19.58
N LEU A 84 -9.50 -9.50 19.27
CA LEU A 84 -9.33 -8.09 18.93
C LEU A 84 -9.84 -7.83 17.52
N ASP A 85 -10.89 -7.01 17.42
CA ASP A 85 -11.27 -6.36 16.19
C ASP A 85 -10.24 -5.25 15.86
N ASP A 86 -9.40 -5.52 14.85
CA ASP A 86 -8.36 -4.61 14.39
C ASP A 86 -8.74 -3.86 13.10
N SER A 87 -10.02 -3.89 12.72
CA SER A 87 -10.53 -3.25 11.49
C SER A 87 -10.20 -1.77 11.39
N LEU A 88 -10.21 -1.07 12.53
CA LEU A 88 -9.86 0.36 12.63
C LEU A 88 -8.37 0.64 12.84
N HIS A 89 -7.54 -0.40 12.98
CA HIS A 89 -6.10 -0.22 13.17
C HIS A 89 -5.40 -0.06 11.83
N ARG A 90 -4.48 0.89 11.78
CA ARG A 90 -3.69 1.13 10.58
C ARG A 90 -2.70 -0.02 10.35
N LYS A 91 -2.57 -0.40 9.08
CA LYS A 91 -1.76 -1.51 8.60
C LYS A 91 -0.87 -1.05 7.46
N ILE A 92 0.26 -1.72 7.25
CA ILE A 92 1.14 -1.53 6.09
C ILE A 92 1.73 -2.88 5.69
N ALA A 93 1.95 -3.12 4.40
CA ALA A 93 2.63 -4.33 3.93
C ALA A 93 4.14 -4.10 3.83
N LEU A 94 4.93 -4.90 4.54
CA LEU A 94 6.40 -4.83 4.58
C LEU A 94 7.04 -6.21 4.38
N CYS A 95 8.09 -6.29 3.56
CA CYS A 95 8.90 -7.51 3.51
C CYS A 95 9.71 -7.65 4.80
N ARG A 96 10.22 -8.86 5.07
CA ARG A 96 10.96 -9.19 6.30
C ARG A 96 12.03 -8.17 6.72
N GLU A 97 12.79 -7.65 5.75
CA GLU A 97 13.86 -6.67 5.98
C GLU A 97 13.30 -5.36 6.54
N HIS A 98 12.33 -4.75 5.86
CA HIS A 98 11.70 -3.51 6.29
C HIS A 98 10.79 -3.72 7.51
N HIS A 99 10.21 -4.91 7.66
CA HIS A 99 9.43 -5.28 8.84
C HIS A 99 10.33 -5.35 10.09
N THR A 100 11.54 -5.86 9.95
CA THR A 100 12.54 -5.84 11.03
C THR A 100 13.03 -4.41 11.29
N GLU A 101 13.25 -3.63 10.24
CA GLU A 101 13.65 -2.22 10.37
C GLU A 101 12.64 -1.42 11.19
N VAL A 102 11.34 -1.49 10.88
CA VAL A 102 10.31 -0.73 11.61
C VAL A 102 10.24 -1.12 13.10
N HIS A 103 10.43 -2.41 13.41
CA HIS A 103 10.55 -2.86 14.80
C HIS A 103 11.82 -2.34 15.49
N THR A 104 12.89 -2.12 14.74
CA THR A 104 14.20 -1.68 15.28
C THR A 104 14.23 -0.17 15.56
N ILE A 105 13.75 0.65 14.61
CA ILE A 105 13.86 2.12 14.70
C ILE A 105 12.58 2.80 15.19
N GLY A 106 11.48 2.04 15.31
CA GLY A 106 10.15 2.54 15.65
C GLY A 106 9.39 3.11 14.44
N ARG A 107 8.06 3.02 14.50
CA ARG A 107 7.16 3.42 13.40
C ARG A 107 7.33 4.88 12.97
N ASP A 108 7.51 5.80 13.92
CA ASP A 108 7.54 7.24 13.63
C ASP A 108 8.83 7.59 12.87
N SER A 109 9.97 7.04 13.31
CA SER A 109 11.26 7.15 12.61
C SER A 109 11.23 6.50 11.23
N PHE A 110 10.60 5.32 11.14
CA PHE A 110 10.46 4.58 9.88
C PHE A 110 9.62 5.36 8.86
N GLY A 111 8.46 5.88 9.28
CA GLY A 111 7.59 6.68 8.43
C GLY A 111 8.26 7.98 7.98
N ALA A 112 8.99 8.65 8.87
CA ALA A 112 9.75 9.86 8.50
C ALA A 112 10.87 9.58 7.49
N LYS A 113 11.58 8.46 7.63
CA LYS A 113 12.69 8.03 6.76
C LYS A 113 12.21 7.66 5.36
N HIS A 114 11.16 6.84 5.28
CA HIS A 114 10.71 6.25 4.01
C HIS A 114 9.48 6.94 3.41
N LYS A 115 8.93 7.97 4.08
CA LYS A 115 7.74 8.71 3.65
C LYS A 115 6.50 7.83 3.45
N VAL A 116 6.32 6.87 4.36
CA VAL A 116 5.17 5.95 4.39
C VAL A 116 4.47 6.01 5.74
N TYR A 117 3.23 5.56 5.78
CA TYR A 117 2.44 5.41 6.99
C TYR A 117 1.49 4.21 6.86
N GLY A 118 0.89 3.79 7.97
CA GLY A 118 -0.17 2.78 7.92
C GLY A 118 -1.51 3.39 7.54
N ILE A 119 -2.36 2.61 6.87
CA ILE A 119 -3.72 2.99 6.49
C ILE A 119 -4.75 2.04 7.10
N ILE A 120 -5.98 2.50 7.30
CA ILE A 120 -7.10 1.61 7.60
C ILE A 120 -7.37 0.79 6.33
N PHE A 121 -7.41 -0.53 6.49
CA PHE A 121 -7.64 -1.45 5.38
C PHE A 121 -8.99 -2.12 5.51
N THR A 122 -9.89 -1.80 4.59
CA THR A 122 -11.14 -2.51 4.34
C THR A 122 -11.02 -3.24 3.01
N GLU A 123 -11.28 -4.55 3.01
CA GLU A 123 -11.53 -5.30 1.77
C GLU A 123 -12.94 -4.93 1.31
N ASP A 124 -13.03 -4.20 0.19
CA ASP A 124 -14.27 -3.97 -0.55
C ASP A 124 -14.73 -5.25 -1.29
#